data_AF-A0A354X7P2-F1
#
_entry.id   AF-A0A354X7P2-F1
#
_cell.length_a   1.000
_cell.length_b   1.000
_cell.length_c   1.000
_cell.angle_alpha   90.00
_cell.angle_beta   90.00
_cell.angle_gamma   90.00
#
_symmetry.space_group_name_H-M   'P 1'
#
loop_
_entity.id
_entity.type
_entity.pdbx_description
1 polymer ?
#
loop_
_entity_poly.entity_id
_entity_poly.type
_entity_poly.pdbx_seq_one_letter_code
_entity_poly.pdbx_strand_id
1 'polypeptide(L)'
;MNASIMVEHSSISSVTNQEGYFTLRVPESAKNTRILIRHLGYHNKTVPLITLINRPDTQIGMSLSTVSLQELLVVSGDGTELVREALRRIPRNYPAGPNMMVAF
;
A
#
# COMPACT_ATOMS: atom_id res chain seq x y z
N MET A 1 7.38 -7.77 6.33
CA MET A 1 6.54 -6.99 5.39
C MET A 1 5.30 -6.55 6.13
N ASN A 2 4.92 -5.29 6.00
CA ASN A 2 3.84 -4.68 6.77
C ASN A 2 2.57 -4.64 5.90
N ALA A 3 1.39 -4.63 6.54
CA ALA A 3 0.13 -4.42 5.82
C ALA A 3 -0.18 -2.93 5.73
N SER A 4 -0.82 -2.51 4.64
CA SER A 4 -1.41 -1.17 4.49
C SER A 4 -2.89 -1.22 4.86
N ILE A 5 -3.33 -0.21 5.61
CA ILE A 5 -4.72 -0.05 6.07
C ILE A 5 -5.22 1.30 5.57
N MET A 6 -6.37 1.33 4.90
CA MET A 6 -6.96 2.55 4.34
C MET A 6 -8.44 2.61 4.69
N VAL A 7 -8.93 3.76 5.15
CA VAL A 7 -10.38 3.99 5.28
C VAL A 7 -10.92 4.36 3.91
N GLU A 8 -11.87 3.59 3.40
CA GLU A 8 -12.48 3.83 2.08
C GLU A 8 -13.08 5.24 2.00
N HIS A 9 -12.97 5.85 0.82
CA HIS A 9 -13.45 7.21 0.54
C HIS A 9 -12.79 8.31 1.39
N SER A 10 -11.58 8.08 1.91
CA SER A 10 -10.81 9.08 2.63
C SER A 10 -9.30 8.98 2.35
N SER A 11 -8.56 10.01 2.74
CA SER A 11 -7.10 10.00 2.76
C SER A 11 -6.51 9.37 4.03
N ILE A 12 -7.34 8.84 4.93
CA ILE A 12 -6.89 8.26 6.20
C ILE A 12 -6.34 6.87 5.93
N SER A 13 -5.06 6.68 6.24
CA SER A 13 -4.36 5.41 6.10
C SER A 13 -3.33 5.22 7.20
N SER A 14 -2.95 3.98 7.43
CA SER A 14 -1.89 3.57 8.36
C SER A 14 -1.20 2.33 7.83
N VAL A 15 -0.09 1.94 8.45
CA VAL A 15 0.63 0.70 8.17
C VAL A 15 0.83 -0.05 9.47
N THR A 16 0.84 -1.39 9.40
CA THR A 16 1.12 -2.19 10.60
C THR A 16 2.56 -2.02 11.06
N ASN A 17 2.84 -2.27 12.34
CA ASN A 17 4.19 -2.54 12.83
C ASN A 17 4.66 -3.95 12.41
N GLN A 18 5.84 -4.36 12.88
CA GLN A 18 6.44 -5.66 12.56
C GLN A 18 5.64 -6.86 13.13
N GLU A 19 4.87 -6.63 14.19
CA GLU A 19 4.03 -7.63 14.86
C GLU A 19 2.60 -7.67 14.31
N GLY A 20 2.26 -6.81 13.35
CA GLY A 20 0.94 -6.76 12.72
C GLY A 20 -0.06 -5.80 13.36
N TYR A 21 0.31 -5.06 14.40
CA TYR A 21 -0.56 -4.08 15.06
C TYR A 21 -0.61 -2.76 14.29
N PHE A 22 -1.76 -2.07 14.36
CA PHE A 22 -1.94 -0.74 13.81
C PHE A 22 -2.94 0.06 14.66
N THR A 23 -2.83 1.39 14.60
CA THR A 23 -3.79 2.32 15.18
C THR A 23 -4.33 3.23 14.09
N LEU A 24 -5.62 3.54 14.14
CA LEU A 24 -6.30 4.39 13.18
C LEU A 24 -7.16 5.40 13.94
N ARG A 25 -6.95 6.70 13.69
CA ARG A 25 -7.82 7.78 14.19
C ARG A 25 -8.71 8.21 13.04
N VAL A 26 -10.03 8.17 13.27
CA VAL A 26 -11.05 8.44 12.26
C VAL A 26 -12.10 9.39 12.81
N PRO A 27 -12.66 10.30 11.99
CA PRO A 27 -13.79 11.12 12.42
C PRO A 27 -15.05 10.24 12.58
N GLU A 28 -15.97 10.66 13.45
CA GLU A 28 -17.24 9.93 13.68
C GLU A 28 -18.05 9.78 12.37
N SER A 29 -17.94 10.72 11.44
CA SER A 29 -18.57 10.65 10.12
C SER A 29 -18.13 9.45 9.29
N ALA A 30 -16.93 8.90 9.54
CA ALA A 30 -16.41 7.73 8.82
C ALA A 30 -16.85 6.40 9.46
N LYS A 31 -17.55 6.39 10.60
CA LYS A 31 -17.88 5.19 11.38
C LYS A 31 -18.55 4.06 10.59
N ASN A 32 -19.42 4.41 9.63
CA ASN A 32 -20.15 3.45 8.81
C ASN A 32 -19.44 3.10 7.48
N THR A 33 -18.22 3.58 7.29
CA THR A 33 -17.37 3.20 6.14
C THR A 33 -16.70 1.85 6.40
N ARG A 34 -15.89 1.42 5.45
CA ARG A 34 -15.09 0.19 5.56
C ARG A 34 -13.61 0.54 5.50
N ILE A 35 -12.78 -0.32 6.09
CA ILE A 35 -11.34 -0.27 5.90
C ILE A 35 -10.92 -1.33 4.88
N LEU A 36 -9.98 -0.97 4.02
CA LEU A 36 -9.29 -1.83 3.08
C LEU A 36 -7.91 -2.18 3.62
N ILE A 37 -7.61 -3.47 3.74
CA ILE A 37 -6.35 -4.01 4.21
C ILE A 37 -5.66 -4.71 3.04
N ARG A 38 -4.41 -4.35 2.78
CA ARG A 38 -3.57 -4.92 1.72
C ARG A 38 -2.25 -5.40 2.28
N HIS A 39 -1.84 -6.60 1.88
CA HIS A 39 -0.55 -7.18 2.23
C HIS A 39 -0.06 -8.06 1.08
N LEU A 40 1.23 -8.00 0.77
CA LEU A 40 1.80 -8.75 -0.36
C LEU A 40 1.73 -10.26 -0.09
N GLY A 41 1.20 -11.01 -1.05
CA GLY A 41 0.98 -12.45 -0.89
C GLY A 41 -0.36 -12.80 -0.23
N TYR A 42 -1.24 -11.81 -0.02
CA TYR A 42 -2.59 -12.01 0.50
C TYR A 42 -3.64 -11.32 -0.37
N HIS A 43 -4.86 -11.85 -0.34
CA HIS A 43 -6.00 -11.18 -0.94
C HIS A 43 -6.36 -9.93 -0.14
N ASN A 44 -6.66 -8.85 -0.86
CA ASN A 44 -7.20 -7.64 -0.25
C ASN A 44 -8.44 -7.97 0.59
N LYS A 45 -8.51 -7.44 1.81
CA LYS A 45 -9.63 -7.67 2.72
C LYS A 45 -10.28 -6.36 3.10
N THR A 46 -11.60 -6.31 3.00
CA THR A 46 -12.37 -5.13 3.40
C THR A 46 -13.23 -5.46 4.62
N VAL A 47 -13.15 -4.64 5.67
CA VAL A 47 -13.84 -4.85 6.96
C VAL A 47 -14.65 -3.60 7.33
N PRO A 48 -15.92 -3.71 7.79
CA PRO A 48 -16.67 -2.54 8.26
C PRO A 48 -15.99 -1.89 9.46
N LEU A 49 -15.73 -0.58 9.39
CA LEU A 49 -15.01 0.16 10.44
C LEU A 49 -15.76 0.11 11.78
N ILE A 50 -17.09 0.18 11.73
CA ILE A 50 -17.96 0.07 12.92
C ILE A 50 -17.69 -1.19 13.75
N THR A 51 -17.26 -2.29 13.13
CA THR A 51 -16.99 -3.55 13.85
C THR A 51 -15.68 -3.53 14.64
N LEU A 52 -14.85 -2.50 14.47
CA LEU A 52 -13.52 -2.36 15.05
C LEU A 52 -13.45 -1.24 16.11
N ILE A 53 -14.40 -0.32 16.11
CA ILE A 53 -14.45 0.80 17.05
C ILE A 53 -14.74 0.27 18.47
N ASN A 54 -13.98 0.77 19.45
CA ASN A 54 -14.07 0.39 20.87
C ASN A 54 -13.90 -1.12 21.13
N ARG A 55 -13.22 -1.83 20.22
CA ARG A 55 -12.87 -3.24 20.36
C ARG A 55 -11.36 -3.42 20.27
N PRO A 56 -10.62 -3.08 21.34
CA PRO A 56 -9.19 -3.35 21.40
C PRO A 56 -8.96 -4.86 21.14
N ASP A 57 -7.82 -5.16 20.51
CA ASP A 57 -7.35 -6.54 20.25
C ASP A 57 -8.17 -7.35 19.22
N THR A 58 -8.94 -6.68 18.36
CA THR A 58 -9.60 -7.36 17.24
C THR A 58 -8.58 -7.91 16.25
N GLN A 59 -8.58 -9.24 16.04
CA GLN A 59 -7.74 -9.89 15.04
C GLN A 59 -8.41 -9.94 13.67
N ILE A 60 -7.66 -9.60 12.62
CA ILE A 60 -8.15 -9.62 11.24
C ILE A 60 -7.28 -10.59 10.42
N GLY A 61 -7.74 -11.84 10.30
CA GLY A 61 -7.07 -12.84 9.46
C GLY A 61 -7.19 -12.55 7.96
N MET A 62 -6.12 -12.76 7.20
CA MET A 62 -6.09 -12.60 5.74
C MET A 62 -5.91 -13.95 5.03
N SER A 63 -6.43 -14.06 3.81
CA SER A 63 -6.30 -15.26 2.98
C SER A 63 -5.08 -15.13 2.05
N LEU A 64 -4.21 -16.14 2.03
CA LEU A 64 -3.07 -16.16 1.12
C LEU A 64 -3.54 -16.03 -0.34
N SER A 65 -2.87 -15.16 -1.09
CA SER A 65 -3.03 -15.03 -2.52
C SER A 65 -1.85 -15.72 -3.19
N THR A 66 -2.13 -16.83 -3.86
CA THR A 66 -1.16 -17.48 -4.73
C THR A 66 -0.99 -16.62 -5.98
N VAL A 67 -0.03 -15.70 -5.95
CA VAL A 67 0.36 -14.94 -7.14
C VAL A 67 1.15 -15.90 -8.03
N SER A 68 0.47 -16.53 -8.98
CA SER A 68 1.14 -17.20 -10.10
C SER A 68 1.70 -16.10 -10.99
N LEU A 69 3.02 -15.89 -10.93
CA LEU A 69 3.70 -15.05 -11.89
C LEU A 69 3.67 -15.78 -13.25
N GLN A 70 3.14 -15.11 -14.27
CA GLN A 70 3.28 -15.60 -15.63
C GLN A 70 4.77 -15.70 -15.98
N GLU A 71 5.16 -16.79 -16.62
CA GLU A 71 6.52 -16.97 -17.10
C GLU A 71 6.90 -15.78 -17.99
N LEU A 72 7.95 -15.06 -17.61
CA LEU A 72 8.46 -13.94 -18.39
C LEU A 72 9.28 -14.50 -19.55
N LEU A 73 8.80 -14.36 -20.78
CA LEU A 73 9.61 -14.60 -21.96
C LEU A 73 10.68 -13.51 -22.05
N VAL A 74 11.92 -13.83 -21.67
CA VAL A 74 13.06 -12.91 -21.86
C VAL A 74 13.42 -12.90 -23.34
N VAL A 75 12.94 -11.88 -24.05
CA VAL A 75 13.34 -11.64 -25.44
C VAL A 75 14.68 -10.91 -25.42
N SER A 76 15.74 -11.54 -25.93
CA SER A 76 17.03 -10.88 -26.14
C SER A 76 16.94 -9.96 -27.37
N GLY A 77 17.47 -8.74 -27.26
CA GLY A 77 17.46 -7.72 -28.30
C GLY A 77 18.34 -6.53 -27.92
N ASP A 78 18.49 -5.55 -28.82
CA ASP A 78 19.24 -4.33 -28.55
C ASP A 78 18.50 -3.43 -27.53
N GLY A 79 19.04 -3.38 -26.31
CA GLY A 79 18.49 -2.58 -25.20
C GLY A 79 18.88 -1.11 -25.21
N THR A 80 19.63 -0.64 -26.21
CA THR A 80 20.17 0.74 -26.25
C THR A 80 19.07 1.79 -26.13
N GLU A 81 17.93 1.60 -26.79
CA GLU A 81 16.80 2.54 -26.71
C GLU A 81 16.14 2.56 -25.32
N LEU A 82 16.06 1.42 -24.64
CA LEU A 82 15.53 1.35 -23.27
C LEU A 82 16.42 2.13 -22.29
N VAL A 83 17.73 1.96 -22.42
CA VAL A 83 18.71 2.70 -21.61
C VAL A 83 18.64 4.19 -21.92
N ARG A 84 18.55 4.58 -23.21
CA ARG A 84 18.45 5.99 -23.61
C ARG A 84 17.17 6.64 -23.06
N GLU A 85 16.03 5.97 -23.12
CA GLU A 85 14.78 6.48 -22.55
C GLU A 85 14.80 6.54 -21.03
N ALA A 86 15.46 5.59 -20.34
CA ALA A 86 15.63 5.64 -18.90
C ALA A 86 16.45 6.87 -18.48
N LEU A 87 17.57 7.13 -19.15
CA LEU A 87 18.41 8.30 -18.91
C LEU A 87 17.65 9.61 -19.17
N ARG A 88 16.86 9.69 -20.24
CA ARG A 88 16.04 10.86 -20.57
C ARG A 88 15.00 11.19 -19.49
N ARG A 89 14.55 10.20 -18.72
CA ARG A 89 13.56 10.37 -17.64
C ARG A 89 14.17 10.79 -16.31
N ILE A 90 15.50 10.77 -16.15
CA ILE A 90 16.17 11.13 -14.89
C ILE A 90 15.74 12.53 -14.38
N PRO A 91 15.79 13.61 -15.19
CA PRO A 91 15.43 14.94 -14.70
C PRO A 91 13.96 15.07 -14.27
N ARG A 92 13.08 14.21 -14.81
CA ARG A 92 11.66 14.18 -14.46
C ARG A 92 11.39 13.39 -13.19
N ASN A 93 12.14 12.30 -12.97
CA ASN A 93 11.95 11.42 -11.82
C ASN A 93 12.73 11.90 -10.59
N TYR A 94 13.80 12.69 -10.79
CA TYR A 94 14.68 13.19 -9.74
C TYR A 94 14.86 14.70 -9.90
N PRO A 95 14.16 15.52 -9.10
CA PRO A 95 14.37 16.96 -9.10
C PRO A 95 15.81 17.29 -8.69
N ALA A 96 16.41 18.27 -9.36
CA ALA A 96 17.82 18.67 -9.16
C ALA A 96 18.10 19.44 -7.85
N GLY A 97 17.05 19.80 -7.11
CA GLY A 97 17.14 20.48 -5.83
C GLY A 97 16.70 19.58 -4.68
N PRO A 98 17.16 19.85 -3.43
CA PRO A 98 16.70 19.11 -2.28
C PRO A 98 15.19 19.28 -2.11
N ASN A 99 14.45 18.18 -2.22
CA ASN A 99 13.07 18.14 -1.74
C ASN A 99 13.12 18.22 -0.21
N MET A 100 12.74 19.37 0.34
CA MET A 100 12.58 19.51 1.78
C MET A 100 11.42 18.61 2.21
N MET A 101 11.71 17.54 2.95
CA MET A 101 10.69 16.72 3.58
C MET A 101 10.00 17.58 4.65
N VAL A 102 8.84 18.14 4.33
CA VAL A 102 7.92 18.63 5.35
C VAL A 102 7.23 17.41 5.96
N ALA A 103 7.83 16.87 7.01
CA ALA A 103 7.15 15.94 7.90
C ALA A 103 6.03 16.71 8.63
N PHE A 104 4.80 16.20 8.54
CA PHE A 104 3.66 16.62 9.36
C PHE A 104 3.45 15.60 10.48
#